data_AF-A0A8T9MX94-F1
#
_entry.id   AF-A0A8T9MX94-F1
#
_cell.length_a   1.000
_cell.length_b   1.000
_cell.length_c   1.000
_cell.angle_alpha   90.00
_cell.angle_beta   90.00
_cell.angle_gamma   90.00
#
_symmetry.space_group_name_H-M   'P 1'
#
loop_
_entity.id
_entity.type
_entity.pdbx_description
1 polymer ?
#
loop_
_entity_poly.entity_id
_entity_poly.type
_entity_poly.pdbx_seq_one_letter_code
_entity_poly.pdbx_strand_id
1 'polypeptide(L)'
;MPATACKIRLAQRRHAAAETYRHTRNPYNFFRAYTLALQDTAAELWHHAFPDGGRIALLATGGFGRGEVYPHSDVDLAVPPPPTTLPKTKPHSLPASSNCSGTRGLPPPSNPAA
;
A
#
# COMPACT_ATOMS: atom_id res chain seq x y z
N MET A 1 1.13 28.59 -13.15
CA MET A 1 1.90 27.34 -12.99
C MET A 1 1.52 26.70 -11.66
N PRO A 2 0.86 25.52 -11.65
CA PRO A 2 0.41 24.88 -10.40
C PRO A 2 1.55 24.52 -9.46
N ALA A 3 2.75 24.26 -9.99
CA ALA A 3 3.95 24.00 -9.18
C ALA A 3 4.25 25.07 -8.13
N THR A 4 4.10 26.36 -8.47
CA THR A 4 4.34 27.45 -7.51
C THR A 4 3.29 27.48 -6.40
N ALA A 5 2.01 27.32 -6.75
CA ALA A 5 0.91 27.28 -5.78
C ALA A 5 1.03 26.07 -4.85
N CYS A 6 1.31 24.89 -5.43
CA CYS A 6 1.62 23.66 -4.71
C CYS A 6 2.77 23.86 -3.70
N LYS A 7 3.89 24.45 -4.14
CA LYS A 7 5.05 24.70 -3.27
C LYS A 7 4.71 25.60 -2.09
N ILE A 8 4.00 26.71 -2.34
CA ILE A 8 3.59 27.66 -1.29
C ILE A 8 2.68 26.95 -0.28
N ARG A 9 1.64 26.25 -0.75
CA ARG A 9 0.67 25.57 0.11
C ARG A 9 1.31 24.44 0.92
N LEU A 10 2.21 23.65 0.32
CA LEU A 10 2.96 22.61 1.02
C LEU A 10 3.83 23.21 2.13
N ALA A 11 4.53 24.31 1.84
CA ALA A 11 5.36 25.00 2.84
C ALA A 11 4.51 25.54 4.02
N GLN A 12 3.35 26.13 3.72
CA GLN A 12 2.40 26.62 4.73
C GLN A 12 1.87 25.48 5.61
N ARG A 13 1.41 24.38 5.01
CA ARG A 13 0.88 23.22 5.76
C ARG A 13 1.95 22.53 6.60
N ARG A 14 3.18 22.42 6.09
CA ARG A 14 4.33 21.91 6.86
C ARG A 14 4.63 22.81 8.06
N HIS A 15 4.59 24.13 7.88
CA HIS A 15 4.79 25.08 8.97
C HIS A 15 3.69 24.92 10.04
N ALA A 16 2.42 24.88 9.65
CA ALA A 16 1.31 24.69 10.58
C ALA A 16 1.40 23.35 11.36
N ALA A 17 1.80 22.27 10.69
CA ALA A 17 2.06 20.98 11.34
C ALA A 17 3.21 21.09 12.36
N ALA A 18 4.30 21.79 12.01
CA ALA A 18 5.43 22.01 12.90
C ALA A 18 5.05 22.86 14.13
N GLU A 19 4.23 23.89 13.98
CA GLU A 19 3.71 24.67 15.12
C GLU A 19 2.86 23.79 16.04
N THR A 20 1.93 23.02 15.45
CA THR A 20 1.08 22.09 16.21
C THR A 20 1.94 21.11 17.02
N TYR A 21 3.03 20.60 16.42
CA TYR A 21 3.98 19.74 17.11
C TYR A 21 4.71 20.47 18.25
N ARG A 22 5.17 21.71 18.05
CA ARG A 22 5.83 22.50 19.11
C ARG A 22 4.96 22.63 20.36
N HIS A 23 3.65 22.82 20.18
CA HIS A 23 2.68 22.95 21.26
C HIS A 23 2.29 21.61 21.89
N THR A 24 1.96 20.60 21.07
CA THR A 24 1.38 19.34 21.55
C THR A 24 2.41 18.26 21.87
N ARG A 25 3.63 18.39 21.34
CA ARG A 25 4.70 17.39 21.39
C ARG A 25 4.29 16.00 20.89
N ASN A 26 3.27 15.92 20.04
CA ASN A 26 2.81 14.67 19.44
C ASN A 26 3.34 14.54 18.00
N PRO A 27 4.36 13.69 17.75
CA PRO A 27 4.95 13.54 16.42
C PRO A 27 4.01 12.85 15.42
N TYR A 28 3.11 11.99 15.87
CA TYR A 28 2.14 11.32 14.98
C TYR A 28 1.19 12.32 14.32
N ASN A 29 0.81 13.37 15.04
CA ASN A 29 -0.01 14.44 14.49
C ASN A 29 0.76 15.23 13.40
N PHE A 30 2.05 15.48 13.62
CA PHE A 30 2.92 16.10 12.62
C PHE A 30 2.99 15.24 11.36
N PHE A 31 3.33 13.96 11.51
CA PHE A 31 3.49 13.04 10.39
C PHE A 31 2.20 12.92 9.59
N ARG A 32 1.05 12.70 10.26
CA ARG A 32 -0.26 12.65 9.60
C ARG A 32 -0.54 13.92 8.81
N ALA A 33 -0.42 15.10 9.43
CA ALA A 33 -0.70 16.38 8.77
C ALA A 33 0.23 16.65 7.59
N TYR A 34 1.52 16.36 7.75
CA TYR A 34 2.51 16.60 6.71
C TYR A 34 2.39 15.62 5.54
N THR A 35 2.19 14.33 5.82
CA THR A 35 1.92 13.30 4.79
C THR A 35 0.68 13.64 3.98
N LEU A 36 -0.42 14.09 4.61
CA LEU A 36 -1.60 14.52 3.87
C LEU A 36 -1.30 15.71 2.95
N ALA A 37 -0.49 16.67 3.42
CA ALA A 37 -0.08 17.79 2.57
C ALA A 37 0.75 17.37 1.35
N LEU A 38 1.61 16.37 1.52
CA LEU A 38 2.38 15.77 0.43
C LEU A 38 1.49 14.99 -0.53
N GLN A 39 0.55 14.17 -0.04
CA GLN A 39 -0.40 13.43 -0.87
C GLN A 39 -1.24 14.36 -1.75
N ASP A 40 -1.83 15.40 -1.17
CA ASP A 40 -2.64 16.36 -1.93
C ASP A 40 -1.81 17.10 -2.99
N THR A 41 -0.56 17.44 -2.65
CA THR A 41 0.37 18.10 -3.58
C THR A 41 0.78 17.17 -4.71
N ALA A 42 1.13 15.92 -4.39
CA ALA A 42 1.52 14.92 -5.38
C ALA A 42 0.36 14.61 -6.34
N ALA A 43 -0.86 14.47 -5.82
CA ALA A 43 -2.06 14.25 -6.62
C ALA A 43 -2.35 15.42 -7.59
N GLU A 44 -2.29 16.67 -7.11
CA GLU A 44 -2.49 17.85 -7.97
C GLU A 44 -1.44 17.94 -9.08
N LEU A 45 -0.17 17.75 -8.74
CA LEU A 45 0.92 17.77 -9.72
C LEU A 45 0.79 16.62 -10.73
N TRP A 46 0.41 15.43 -10.26
CA TRP A 46 0.19 14.27 -11.11
C TRP A 46 -0.93 14.50 -12.12
N HIS A 47 -2.10 14.96 -11.67
CA HIS A 47 -3.22 15.25 -12.55
C HIS A 47 -2.92 16.38 -13.54
N HIS A 48 -2.10 17.36 -13.15
CA HIS A 48 -1.70 18.42 -14.08
C HIS A 48 -0.69 17.93 -15.13
N ALA A 49 0.27 17.11 -14.74
CA ALA A 49 1.30 16.57 -15.65
C ALA A 49 0.74 15.48 -16.57
N PHE A 50 -0.24 14.71 -16.10
CA PHE A 50 -0.85 13.59 -16.80
C PHE A 50 -2.38 13.70 -16.79
N PRO A 51 -2.97 14.69 -17.50
CA PRO A 51 -4.42 14.91 -17.51
C PRO A 51 -5.19 13.71 -18.06
N ASP A 52 -4.62 13.02 -19.05
CA ASP A 52 -5.16 11.80 -19.67
C ASP A 52 -4.54 10.52 -19.09
N GLY A 53 -4.09 10.56 -17.83
CA GLY A 53 -3.21 9.58 -17.15
C GLY A 53 -3.63 8.11 -17.09
N GLY A 54 -4.54 7.66 -17.96
CA GLY A 54 -4.75 6.26 -18.32
C GLY A 54 -4.99 5.33 -17.14
N ARG A 55 -4.48 4.11 -17.26
CA ARG A 55 -4.52 3.09 -16.19
C ARG A 55 -3.19 2.98 -15.43
N ILE A 56 -2.43 4.07 -15.36
CA ILE A 56 -1.19 4.11 -14.58
C ILE A 56 -1.46 4.71 -13.20
N ALA A 57 -0.88 4.11 -12.17
CA ALA A 57 -1.03 4.57 -10.80
C ALA A 57 0.23 5.32 -10.35
N LEU A 58 0.09 6.18 -9.35
CA LEU A 58 1.20 6.73 -8.60
C LEU A 58 1.19 6.12 -7.20
N LEU A 59 2.29 5.47 -6.83
CA LEU A 59 2.42 4.78 -5.55
C LEU A 59 3.44 5.48 -4.65
N ALA A 60 3.02 5.82 -3.44
CA ALA A 60 3.90 6.27 -2.38
C ALA A 60 4.71 5.08 -1.83
N THR A 61 6.02 5.22 -1.71
CA THR A 61 6.91 4.20 -1.15
C THR A 61 7.73 4.80 0.00
N GLY A 62 8.60 3.99 0.62
CA GLY A 62 9.49 4.48 1.68
C GLY A 62 8.73 5.08 2.89
N GLY A 63 9.31 6.14 3.47
CA GLY A 63 8.70 6.86 4.59
C GLY A 63 7.40 7.57 4.21
N PHE A 64 7.25 7.98 2.96
CA PHE A 64 6.00 8.58 2.47
C PHE A 64 4.86 7.57 2.42
N GLY A 65 5.13 6.36 1.93
CA GLY A 65 4.17 5.26 1.91
C GLY A 65 3.73 4.79 3.30
N ARG A 66 4.61 4.87 4.30
CA ARG A 66 4.25 4.57 5.71
C ARG A 66 3.58 5.73 6.45
N GLY A 67 3.56 6.92 5.85
CA GLY A 67 3.05 8.13 6.50
C GLY A 67 3.95 8.67 7.61
N GLU A 68 5.27 8.47 7.48
CA GLU A 68 6.30 8.85 8.45
C GLU A 68 7.37 9.74 7.78
N VAL A 69 6.94 10.84 7.16
CA VAL A 69 7.87 11.74 6.45
C VAL A 69 8.52 12.73 7.41
N TYR A 70 9.83 12.67 7.55
CA TYR A 70 10.60 13.59 8.39
C TYR A 70 10.88 14.91 7.67
N PRO A 71 11.18 16.00 8.40
CA PRO A 71 11.61 17.25 7.80
C PRO A 71 12.84 17.04 6.90
N HIS A 72 12.82 17.63 5.71
CA HIS A 72 13.88 17.52 4.71
C HIS A 72 14.09 16.11 4.12
N SER A 73 13.22 15.14 4.44
CA SER A 73 13.20 13.86 3.73
C SER A 73 12.74 14.03 2.29
N ASP A 74 13.32 13.22 1.41
CA ASP A 74 12.82 13.02 0.06
C ASP A 74 11.48 12.28 0.07
N VAL A 75 10.74 12.39 -1.03
CA VAL A 75 9.45 11.71 -1.24
C VAL A 75 9.64 10.64 -2.31
N ASP A 76 9.63 9.39 -1.87
CA ASP A 76 9.79 8.25 -2.77
C ASP A 76 8.45 7.91 -3.45
N LEU A 77 8.45 7.93 -4.79
CA LEU A 77 7.30 7.63 -5.63
C LEU A 77 7.67 6.55 -6.65
N ALA A 78 6.75 5.63 -6.91
CA ALA A 78 6.85 4.63 -7.95
C ALA A 78 5.66 4.72 -8.91
N VAL A 79 5.90 4.46 -10.20
CA VAL A 79 4.86 4.36 -11.23
C VAL A 79 4.81 2.91 -11.71
N PRO A 80 3.93 2.07 -11.14
CA PRO A 80 3.80 0.68 -11.59
C PRO A 80 3.21 0.61 -13.01
N PRO A 81 3.50 -0.48 -13.74
CA PRO A 81 2.82 -0.76 -15.00
C PRO A 81 1.31 -0.92 -14.77
N PRO A 82 0.48 -0.64 -15.78
CA PRO A 82 -0.95 -0.84 -15.68
C PRO A 82 -1.27 -2.31 -15.32
N PRO A 83 -2.35 -2.57 -14.56
CA PRO A 83 -2.70 -3.92 -14.16
C PRO A 83 -2.88 -4.77 -15.42
N THR A 84 -2.04 -5.79 -15.57
CA THR A 84 -2.22 -6.79 -16.61
C THR A 84 -3.46 -7.57 -16.23
N THR A 85 -4.50 -7.55 -17.08
CA THR A 85 -5.62 -8.47 -16.91
C THR A 85 -5.05 -9.87 -17.02
N LEU A 86 -4.87 -10.56 -15.90
CA LEU A 86 -4.58 -11.98 -15.91
C LEU A 86 -5.71 -12.65 -16.72
N PRO A 87 -5.39 -13.53 -17.68
CA PRO A 87 -6.43 -14.26 -18.38
C PRO A 87 -7.29 -14.97 -17.34
N LYS A 88 -8.63 -14.81 -17.44
CA LYS A 88 -9.56 -15.59 -16.63
C LYS A 88 -9.22 -17.06 -16.84
N THR A 89 -8.53 -17.66 -15.89
CA THR A 89 -8.32 -19.11 -15.89
C THR A 89 -9.72 -19.71 -15.80
N LYS A 90 -10.14 -20.43 -16.84
CA LYS A 90 -11.28 -21.33 -16.71
C LYS A 90 -10.98 -22.21 -15.49
N PRO A 91 -11.91 -22.40 -14.54
CA PRO A 91 -11.67 -23.34 -13.47
C PRO A 91 -11.36 -24.69 -14.14
N HIS A 92 -10.11 -25.13 -14.02
CA HIS A 92 -9.74 -26.47 -14.46
C HIS A 92 -10.59 -27.42 -13.64
N SER A 93 -11.53 -28.10 -14.28
CA SER A 93 -12.25 -29.21 -13.68
C SER A 93 -11.20 -30.20 -13.17
N LEU A 94 -11.09 -30.32 -11.85
CA LEU A 94 -10.28 -31.34 -11.21
C LEU A 94 -10.68 -32.69 -11.83
N PRO A 95 -9.73 -33.50 -12.33
CA PRO A 95 -10.08 -34.86 -12.72
C PRO A 95 -10.60 -35.58 -11.48
N ALA A 96 -11.76 -36.23 -11.61
CA ALA A 96 -12.36 -37.02 -10.54
C ALA A 96 -11.31 -37.97 -9.97
N SER A 97 -11.09 -37.88 -8.65
CA SER A 97 -10.24 -38.78 -7.89
C SER A 97 -10.64 -40.21 -8.22
N SER A 98 -9.72 -40.97 -8.84
CA SER A 98 -9.89 -42.40 -9.02
C SER A 98 -9.84 -43.07 -7.65
N ASN A 99 -10.91 -43.77 -7.28
CA ASN A 99 -11.02 -44.49 -6.02
C ASN A 99 -9.90 -45.52 -5.88
N CYS A 100 -8.99 -45.30 -4.93
CA CYS A 100 -8.08 -46.32 -4.42
C CYS A 100 -8.85 -47.28 -3.49
N SER A 101 -9.40 -48.35 -4.06
CA SER A 101 -9.93 -49.48 -3.31
C SER A 101 -8.76 -50.28 -2.71
N GLY A 102 -8.35 -49.93 -1.49
CA GLY A 102 -7.29 -50.62 -0.76
C GLY A 102 -7.70 -50.88 0.68
N THR A 103 -8.56 -51.87 0.92
CA THR A 103 -8.83 -52.38 2.26
C THR A 103 -7.62 -53.17 2.76
N ARG A 104 -6.69 -52.50 3.45
CA ARG A 104 -5.74 -53.19 4.34
C ARG A 104 -6.35 -53.20 5.75
N GLY A 105 -6.71 -54.40 6.21
CA GLY A 105 -7.31 -54.63 7.52
C GLY A 105 -6.44 -54.11 8.66
N LEU A 106 -7.11 -53.56 9.68
CA LEU A 106 -6.48 -53.26 10.96
C LEU A 106 -6.13 -54.58 11.67
N PRO A 107 -4.93 -54.72 12.27
CA PRO A 107 -4.68 -55.78 13.24
C PRO A 107 -5.43 -55.51 14.56
N PRO A 108 -5.85 -56.55 15.30
CA PRO A 108 -6.59 -56.39 16.56
C PRO A 108 -5.71 -55.86 17.70
N PRO A 109 -6.31 -55.17 18.70
CA PRO A 109 -5.57 -54.59 19.81
C PRO A 109 -5.09 -55.66 20.81
N SER A 110 -3.83 -55.56 21.23
CA SER A 110 -3.24 -56.33 22.33
C SER A 110 -3.68 -55.77 23.68
N ASN A 111 -4.28 -56.62 24.51
CA ASN A 111 -4.69 -56.31 25.88
C ASN A 111 -3.49 -56.47 26.85
N PRO A 112 -3.19 -55.52 27.75
CA PRO A 112 -2.23 -55.77 28.81
C PRO A 112 -2.89 -56.50 29.98
N ALA A 113 -2.25 -57.59 30.41
CA ALA A 113 -2.49 -58.24 31.70
C ALA A 113 -1.50 -57.70 32.74
N ALA A 114 -1.95 -57.71 34.00
CA ALA A 114 -1.30 -57.31 35.26
C ALA A 114 -1.57 -55.87 35.72
#